data_AF-B0B064-F1
#
_entry.id   AF-B0B064-F1
#
_cell.length_a   1.000
_cell.length_b   1.000
_cell.length_c   1.000
_cell.angle_alpha   90.00
_cell.angle_beta   90.00
_cell.angle_gamma   90.00
#
_symmetry.space_group_name_H-M   'P 1'
#
loop_
_entity.id
_entity.type
_entity.pdbx_description
1 polymer ?
#
loop_
_entity_poly.entity_id
_entity_poly.type
_entity_poly.pdbx_seq_one_letter_code
_entity_poly.pdbx_strand_id
1 'polypeptide(L)'
;VGVFQHAMVEIIANDQGNRTTPSYVAFTDTERLIGDAAKNQVALNPINTVFDAKRLIGRKFEEPSIQADMKHWPFAVVSESGKPKVKVDYKGESKTFNPEEISSMVLIKMKETAEAYLGSTVKDAVITVPAYFNDSQRQATKDAGTIAGINVLRIINEPTAAAIAYGLDKKVASRGERNVLIFDLGGGTFDVSILSIDDGVFEVKSTAGDTHLGGEDFDNRMVNHFVQEFQRKYKKDLRSNKRALRRLRTACERAKRTLSSSTQASVEIDSLFEGID
;
A
#
# COMPACT_ATOMS: atom_id res chain seq x y z
N VAL A 1 5.84 10.16 1.81
CA VAL A 1 5.59 11.49 1.18
C VAL A 1 6.94 12.17 0.94
N GLY A 2 7.08 12.97 -0.12
CA GLY A 2 8.31 13.68 -0.43
C GLY A 2 8.05 15.15 -0.76
N VAL A 3 9.06 15.99 -0.56
CA VAL A 3 9.03 17.43 -0.84
C VAL A 3 10.24 17.81 -1.69
N PHE A 4 10.07 18.75 -2.61
CA PHE A 4 11.18 19.36 -3.35
C PHE A 4 11.46 20.75 -2.76
N GLN A 5 12.62 20.90 -2.11
CA GLN A 5 13.08 22.16 -1.54
C GLN A 5 14.60 22.26 -1.65
N HIS A 6 15.15 23.48 -1.67
CA HIS A 6 16.60 23.70 -1.80
C HIS A 6 17.24 22.94 -2.98
N ALA A 7 16.51 22.86 -4.10
CA ALA A 7 16.89 22.13 -5.32
C ALA A 7 17.11 20.61 -5.15
N MET A 8 16.60 20.01 -4.07
CA MET A 8 16.68 18.57 -3.83
C MET A 8 15.32 17.98 -3.44
N VAL A 9 15.15 16.69 -3.70
CA VAL A 9 14.00 15.92 -3.21
C VAL A 9 14.36 15.33 -1.84
N GLU A 10 13.52 15.58 -0.85
CA GLU A 10 13.64 15.02 0.49
C GLU A 10 12.46 14.09 0.77
N ILE A 11 12.76 12.87 1.24
CA ILE A 11 11.75 11.88 1.64
C ILE A 11 11.53 12.01 3.15
N ILE A 12 10.31 12.39 3.51
CA ILE A 12 9.93 12.73 4.89
C ILE A 12 9.62 11.45 5.66
N ALA A 13 10.28 11.30 6.82
CA ALA A 13 9.98 10.24 7.76
C ALA A 13 8.71 10.58 8.57
N ASN A 14 7.92 9.56 8.92
CA ASN A 14 6.76 9.71 9.78
C ASN A 14 7.17 9.84 11.27
N ASP A 15 6.17 9.94 12.15
CA ASP A 15 6.33 10.06 13.61
C ASP A 15 7.02 8.86 14.28
N GLN A 16 7.16 7.73 13.58
CA GLN A 16 7.93 6.55 14.02
C GLN A 16 9.32 6.47 13.37
N GLY A 17 9.71 7.47 12.56
CA GLY A 17 10.98 7.49 11.82
C GLY A 17 10.97 6.68 10.53
N ASN A 18 9.83 6.14 10.10
CA ASN A 18 9.72 5.37 8.86
C ASN A 18 9.55 6.28 7.64
N ARG A 19 10.29 6.03 6.56
CA ARG A 19 10.16 6.78 5.29
C ARG A 19 8.95 6.39 4.45
N THR A 20 8.24 5.34 4.85
CA THR A 20 6.96 4.92 4.29
C THR A 20 5.98 4.68 5.44
N THR A 21 4.71 4.99 5.21
CA THR A 21 3.64 4.77 6.18
C THR A 21 2.67 3.74 5.59
N PRO A 22 2.27 2.69 6.33
CA PRO A 22 1.29 1.73 5.84
C PRO A 22 -0.04 2.39 5.44
N SER A 23 -0.63 1.99 4.32
CA SER A 23 -1.96 2.45 3.88
C SER A 23 -3.08 1.71 4.63
N TYR A 24 -3.10 1.85 5.96
CA TYR A 24 -4.06 1.22 6.87
C TYR A 24 -4.86 2.28 7.61
N VAL A 25 -6.16 2.02 7.76
CA VAL A 25 -7.08 2.82 8.58
C VAL A 25 -7.86 1.88 9.48
N ALA A 26 -7.72 2.02 10.80
CA ALA A 26 -8.47 1.23 11.77
C ALA A 26 -9.47 2.09 12.53
N PHE A 27 -10.64 1.52 12.78
CA PHE A 27 -11.73 2.14 13.53
C PHE A 27 -11.89 1.42 14.86
N THR A 28 -11.96 2.18 15.94
CA THR A 28 -12.10 1.67 17.31
C THR A 28 -13.29 2.34 18.00
N ASP A 29 -13.56 1.95 19.25
CA ASP A 29 -14.64 2.56 20.04
C ASP A 29 -14.37 4.03 20.41
N THR A 30 -13.11 4.47 20.35
CA THR A 30 -12.69 5.80 20.81
C THR A 30 -12.16 6.66 19.66
N GLU A 31 -11.38 6.09 18.76
CA GLU A 31 -10.59 6.84 17.77
C GLU A 31 -10.41 6.11 16.43
N ARG A 32 -9.90 6.86 15.46
CA ARG A 32 -9.40 6.32 14.18
C ARG A 32 -7.89 6.30 14.23
N LEU A 33 -7.31 5.15 13.93
CA LEU A 33 -5.87 4.99 13.79
C LEU A 33 -5.52 4.94 12.31
N ILE A 34 -4.42 5.57 11.91
CA ILE A 34 -3.96 5.58 10.52
C ILE A 34 -2.46 5.26 10.50
N GLY A 35 -2.00 4.50 9.50
CA GLY A 35 -0.58 4.20 9.34
C GLY A 35 -0.10 3.06 10.24
N ASP A 36 1.08 3.24 10.83
CA ASP A 36 1.73 2.23 11.67
C ASP A 36 0.85 1.79 12.84
N ALA A 37 0.17 2.74 13.49
CA ALA A 37 -0.75 2.45 14.60
C ALA A 37 -1.89 1.50 14.17
N ALA A 38 -2.48 1.73 12.99
CA ALA A 38 -3.52 0.87 12.44
C ALA A 38 -3.01 -0.53 12.07
N LYS A 39 -1.84 -0.61 11.40
CA LYS A 39 -1.22 -1.88 11.01
C LYS A 39 -0.83 -2.72 12.24
N ASN A 40 -0.34 -2.09 13.31
CA ASN A 40 0.11 -2.79 14.51
C ASN A 40 -1.03 -3.55 15.21
N GLN A 41 -2.23 -2.97 15.25
CA GLN A 41 -3.39 -3.58 15.93
C GLN A 41 -4.27 -4.49 15.06
N VAL A 42 -3.96 -4.67 13.76
CA VAL A 42 -4.83 -5.40 12.81
C VAL A 42 -5.26 -6.79 13.25
N ALA A 43 -4.48 -7.53 14.05
CA ALA A 43 -4.93 -8.86 14.51
C ALA A 43 -5.88 -8.84 15.69
N LEU A 44 -5.88 -7.76 16.48
CA LEU A 44 -6.84 -7.58 17.56
C LEU A 44 -8.19 -7.09 17.01
N ASN A 45 -8.15 -6.33 15.90
CA ASN A 45 -9.33 -5.71 15.31
C ASN A 45 -9.38 -5.87 13.77
N PRO A 46 -9.38 -7.10 13.23
CA PRO A 46 -9.24 -7.32 11.79
C PRO A 46 -10.44 -6.81 10.99
N ILE A 47 -11.65 -6.91 11.55
CA ILE A 47 -12.90 -6.55 10.85
C ILE A 47 -13.08 -5.05 10.67
N ASN A 48 -12.47 -4.22 11.53
CA ASN A 48 -12.55 -2.75 11.47
C ASN A 48 -11.21 -2.12 11.07
N THR A 49 -10.28 -2.91 10.53
CA THR A 49 -9.01 -2.42 10.01
C THR A 49 -8.97 -2.57 8.51
N VAL A 50 -9.11 -1.45 7.82
CA VAL A 50 -9.20 -1.35 6.38
C VAL A 50 -7.81 -1.14 5.80
N PHE A 51 -7.50 -1.91 4.76
CA PHE A 51 -6.34 -1.78 3.90
C PHE A 51 -6.78 -2.02 2.46
N ASP A 52 -5.88 -1.87 1.48
CA ASP A 52 -6.19 -2.12 0.06
C ASP A 52 -7.35 -1.30 -0.53
N ALA A 53 -7.70 -0.16 0.08
CA ALA A 53 -8.74 0.72 -0.45
C ALA A 53 -8.46 1.18 -1.91
N LYS A 54 -7.18 1.22 -2.32
CA LYS A 54 -6.74 1.47 -3.71
C LYS A 54 -7.29 0.44 -4.71
N ARG A 55 -7.59 -0.79 -4.28
CA ARG A 55 -8.21 -1.82 -5.12
C ARG A 55 -9.70 -1.55 -5.38
N LEU A 56 -10.38 -0.88 -4.44
CA LEU A 56 -11.81 -0.54 -4.51
C LEU A 56 -12.09 0.78 -5.24
N ILE A 57 -11.15 1.73 -5.19
CA ILE A 57 -11.37 3.11 -5.62
C ILE A 57 -11.80 3.21 -7.09
N GLY A 58 -12.86 3.97 -7.37
CA GLY A 58 -13.39 4.21 -8.72
C GLY A 58 -14.00 3.00 -9.44
N ARG A 59 -14.18 1.87 -8.75
CA ARG A 59 -14.78 0.63 -9.29
C ARG A 59 -16.25 0.47 -8.90
N LYS A 60 -16.95 -0.43 -9.59
CA LYS A 60 -18.30 -0.88 -9.24
C LYS A 60 -18.23 -2.12 -8.35
N PHE A 61 -19.21 -2.25 -7.46
CA PHE A 61 -19.28 -3.36 -6.50
C PHE A 61 -19.32 -4.72 -7.20
N GLU A 62 -20.05 -4.81 -8.32
CA GLU A 62 -20.26 -6.06 -9.07
C GLU A 62 -19.08 -6.48 -9.96
N GLU A 63 -18.01 -5.68 -10.04
CA GLU A 63 -16.84 -6.05 -10.84
C GLU A 63 -16.26 -7.41 -10.36
N PRO A 64 -15.95 -8.35 -11.28
CA PRO A 64 -15.44 -9.67 -10.90
C PRO A 64 -14.18 -9.62 -10.04
N SER A 65 -13.30 -8.64 -10.28
CA SER A 65 -12.10 -8.41 -9.47
C SER A 65 -12.44 -8.03 -8.04
N ILE A 66 -13.44 -7.16 -7.83
CA ILE A 66 -13.91 -6.77 -6.49
C ILE A 66 -14.53 -7.96 -5.76
N GLN A 67 -15.37 -8.75 -6.45
CA GLN A 67 -15.97 -9.96 -5.88
C GLN A 67 -14.93 -11.03 -5.53
N ALA A 68 -13.82 -11.10 -6.26
CA ALA A 68 -12.69 -11.95 -5.92
C ALA A 68 -11.94 -11.43 -4.69
N ASP A 69 -11.58 -10.15 -4.67
CA ASP A 69 -10.82 -9.51 -3.58
C ASP A 69 -11.56 -9.56 -2.24
N MET A 70 -12.88 -9.36 -2.25
CA MET A 70 -13.74 -9.43 -1.06
C MET A 70 -13.66 -10.76 -0.31
N LYS A 71 -13.28 -11.86 -0.98
CA LYS A 71 -13.12 -13.18 -0.33
C LYS A 71 -11.87 -13.25 0.54
N HIS A 72 -10.94 -12.32 0.36
CA HIS A 72 -9.64 -12.30 1.04
C HIS A 72 -9.55 -11.23 2.12
N TRP A 73 -10.45 -10.25 2.14
CA TRP A 73 -10.47 -9.21 3.16
C TRP A 73 -11.23 -9.64 4.43
N PRO A 74 -10.73 -9.27 5.63
CA PRO A 74 -11.43 -9.54 6.88
C PRO A 74 -12.57 -8.55 7.16
N PHE A 75 -12.55 -7.38 6.53
CA PHE A 75 -13.57 -6.33 6.68
C PHE A 75 -14.68 -6.50 5.65
N ALA A 76 -15.88 -6.02 5.98
CA ALA A 76 -17.02 -6.12 5.10
C ALA A 76 -17.01 -5.02 4.03
N VAL A 77 -17.35 -5.38 2.79
CA VAL A 77 -17.65 -4.44 1.71
C VAL A 77 -19.11 -4.63 1.31
N VAL A 78 -19.87 -3.54 1.26
CA VAL A 78 -21.29 -3.52 0.92
C VAL A 78 -21.52 -2.70 -0.35
N SER A 79 -22.62 -2.97 -1.05
CA SER A 79 -23.05 -2.17 -2.20
C SER A 79 -23.98 -1.06 -1.75
N GLU A 80 -23.70 0.18 -2.14
CA GLU A 80 -24.65 1.28 -2.05
C GLU A 80 -24.77 1.91 -3.44
N SER A 81 -25.96 1.83 -4.04
CA SER A 81 -26.21 2.30 -5.40
C SER A 81 -25.20 1.77 -6.44
N GLY A 82 -24.75 0.52 -6.28
CA GLY A 82 -23.79 -0.15 -7.16
C GLY A 82 -22.32 0.20 -6.92
N LYS A 83 -22.01 1.11 -5.98
CA LYS A 83 -20.65 1.44 -5.56
C LYS A 83 -20.24 0.62 -4.33
N PRO A 84 -18.99 0.14 -4.25
CA PRO A 84 -18.51 -0.55 -3.06
C PRO A 84 -18.25 0.46 -1.93
N LYS A 85 -18.73 0.14 -0.73
CA LYS A 85 -18.40 0.86 0.51
C LYS A 85 -17.85 -0.11 1.54
N VAL A 86 -16.84 0.32 2.28
CA VAL A 86 -16.32 -0.46 3.41
C VAL A 86 -17.22 -0.23 4.62
N LYS A 87 -17.66 -1.31 5.27
CA LYS A 87 -18.49 -1.27 6.48
C LYS A 87 -17.64 -1.64 7.69
N VAL A 88 -17.67 -0.78 8.71
CA VAL A 88 -16.92 -0.92 9.97
C VAL A 88 -17.77 -0.48 11.15
N ASP A 89 -17.45 -0.98 12.34
CA ASP A 89 -17.97 -0.44 13.59
C ASP A 89 -17.01 0.63 14.11
N TYR A 90 -17.53 1.82 14.36
CA TYR A 90 -16.77 2.97 14.84
C TYR A 90 -17.56 3.71 15.92
N LYS A 91 -16.99 3.83 17.12
CA LYS A 91 -17.65 4.44 18.28
C LYS A 91 -19.00 3.80 18.63
N GLY A 92 -19.08 2.48 18.58
CA GLY A 92 -20.31 1.72 18.85
C GLY A 92 -21.38 1.80 17.76
N GLU A 93 -21.11 2.44 16.62
CA GLU A 93 -22.04 2.56 15.50
C GLU A 93 -21.48 1.91 14.24
N SER A 94 -22.33 1.17 13.52
CA SER A 94 -22.01 0.67 12.19
C SER A 94 -21.97 1.82 11.18
N LYS A 95 -20.83 2.04 10.53
CA LYS A 95 -20.62 3.07 9.51
C LYS A 95 -20.18 2.48 8.19
N THR A 96 -20.49 3.19 7.11
CA THR A 96 -20.02 2.87 5.76
C THR A 96 -19.19 4.03 5.23
N PHE A 97 -18.09 3.71 4.56
CA PHE A 97 -17.18 4.68 3.95
C PHE A 97 -16.93 4.31 2.49
N ASN A 98 -16.93 5.31 1.63
CA ASN A 98 -16.45 5.15 0.27
C ASN A 98 -14.93 4.92 0.26
N PRO A 99 -14.38 4.23 -0.76
CA PRO A 99 -12.94 4.02 -0.88
C PRO A 99 -12.12 5.33 -0.91
N GLU A 100 -12.67 6.39 -1.52
CA GLU A 100 -12.08 7.72 -1.53
C GLU A 100 -12.01 8.37 -0.13
N GLU A 101 -12.96 8.07 0.77
CA GLU A 101 -12.92 8.54 2.16
C GLU A 101 -11.85 7.80 2.97
N ILE A 102 -11.69 6.49 2.76
CA ILE A 102 -10.59 5.74 3.39
C ILE A 102 -9.23 6.24 2.86
N SER A 103 -9.13 6.47 1.56
CA SER A 103 -7.90 6.99 0.93
C SER A 103 -7.60 8.42 1.39
N SER A 104 -8.61 9.26 1.61
CA SER A 104 -8.42 10.62 2.13
C SER A 104 -7.87 10.60 3.55
N MET A 105 -8.28 9.65 4.41
CA MET A 105 -7.69 9.49 5.74
C MET A 105 -6.19 9.19 5.66
N VAL A 106 -5.76 8.34 4.73
CA VAL A 106 -4.33 8.09 4.49
C VAL A 106 -3.62 9.37 3.99
N LEU A 107 -4.24 10.11 3.07
CA LEU A 107 -3.69 11.37 2.57
C LEU A 107 -3.60 12.45 3.65
N ILE A 108 -4.55 12.52 4.58
CA ILE A 108 -4.51 13.41 5.75
C ILE A 108 -3.28 13.08 6.59
N LYS A 109 -3.03 11.80 6.91
CA LYS A 109 -1.81 11.42 7.65
C LYS A 109 -0.53 11.78 6.89
N MET A 110 -0.52 11.68 5.55
CA MET A 110 0.63 12.09 4.73
C MET A 110 0.84 13.60 4.74
N LYS A 111 -0.26 14.37 4.68
CA LYS A 111 -0.25 15.82 4.82
C LYS A 111 0.28 16.23 6.20
N GLU A 112 -0.28 15.70 7.28
CA GLU A 112 0.17 15.97 8.66
C GLU A 112 1.65 15.64 8.84
N THR A 113 2.12 14.53 8.26
CA THR A 113 3.54 14.16 8.29
C THR A 113 4.42 15.20 7.60
N ALA A 114 3.98 15.71 6.44
CA ALA A 114 4.70 16.76 5.72
C ALA A 114 4.63 18.12 6.46
N GLU A 115 3.48 18.47 7.04
CA GLU A 115 3.29 19.70 7.81
C GLU A 115 4.14 19.72 9.08
N ALA A 116 4.24 18.59 9.79
CA ALA A 116 5.11 18.45 10.96
C ALA A 116 6.59 18.64 10.60
N TYR A 117 7.00 18.19 9.40
CA TYR A 117 8.37 18.36 8.90
C TYR A 117 8.66 19.80 8.45
N LEU A 118 7.72 20.42 7.72
CA LEU A 118 7.89 21.75 7.12
C LEU A 118 7.55 22.90 8.07
N GLY A 119 6.86 22.65 9.18
CA GLY A 119 6.40 23.67 10.11
C GLY A 119 5.34 24.62 9.54
N SER A 120 4.67 24.24 8.44
CA SER A 120 3.67 25.05 7.75
C SER A 120 2.60 24.19 7.10
N THR A 121 1.43 24.79 6.82
CA THR A 121 0.30 24.09 6.20
C THR A 121 0.60 23.72 4.75
N VAL A 122 0.37 22.45 4.41
CA VAL A 122 0.54 21.94 3.04
C VAL A 122 -0.81 21.96 2.34
N LYS A 123 -0.88 22.74 1.24
CA LYS A 123 -2.12 22.91 0.46
C LYS A 123 -2.09 22.17 -0.86
N ASP A 124 -0.96 22.18 -1.55
CA ASP A 124 -0.84 21.66 -2.90
C ASP A 124 -0.08 20.34 -2.91
N ALA A 125 -0.54 19.37 -3.71
CA ALA A 125 0.19 18.13 -3.93
C ALA A 125 -0.01 17.57 -5.35
N VAL A 126 0.96 16.76 -5.77
CA VAL A 126 0.83 15.85 -6.90
C VAL A 126 0.65 14.45 -6.34
N ILE A 127 -0.35 13.72 -6.82
CA ILE A 127 -0.65 12.35 -6.36
C ILE A 127 -0.41 11.38 -7.52
N THR A 128 0.28 10.27 -7.23
CA THR A 128 0.58 9.24 -8.22
C THR A 128 -0.51 8.17 -8.27
N VAL A 129 -0.76 7.60 -9.44
CA VAL A 129 -1.65 6.44 -9.65
C VAL A 129 -1.02 5.44 -10.63
N PRO A 130 -1.44 4.16 -10.64
CA PRO A 130 -0.97 3.21 -11.64
C PRO A 130 -1.29 3.68 -13.06
N ALA A 131 -0.43 3.35 -14.03
CA ALA A 131 -0.64 3.78 -15.41
C ALA A 131 -1.96 3.26 -16.02
N TYR A 132 -2.39 2.07 -15.61
CA TYR A 132 -3.63 1.43 -16.06
C TYR A 132 -4.91 1.99 -15.41
N PHE A 133 -4.82 2.94 -14.46
CA PHE A 133 -6.01 3.55 -13.88
C PHE A 133 -6.81 4.30 -14.94
N ASN A 134 -8.10 3.99 -15.02
CA ASN A 134 -9.05 4.69 -15.88
C ASN A 134 -9.49 6.04 -15.27
N ASP A 135 -10.28 6.82 -16.02
CA ASP A 135 -10.72 8.16 -15.60
C ASP A 135 -11.52 8.16 -14.31
N SER A 136 -12.37 7.15 -14.08
CA SER A 136 -13.15 7.01 -12.84
C SER A 136 -12.24 6.84 -11.62
N GLN A 137 -11.21 6.00 -11.73
CA GLN A 137 -10.26 5.76 -10.65
C GLN A 137 -9.34 6.97 -10.40
N ARG A 138 -8.93 7.68 -11.46
CA ARG A 138 -8.18 8.94 -11.37
C ARG A 138 -8.99 10.02 -10.68
N GLN A 139 -10.26 10.18 -11.07
CA GLN A 139 -11.15 11.16 -10.47
C GLN A 139 -11.41 10.83 -8.99
N ALA A 140 -11.72 9.58 -8.65
CA ALA A 140 -11.92 9.18 -7.26
C ALA A 140 -10.67 9.39 -6.38
N THR A 141 -9.46 9.18 -6.93
CA THR A 141 -8.20 9.48 -6.23
C THR A 141 -8.02 10.99 -6.03
N LYS A 142 -8.38 11.81 -7.03
CA LYS A 142 -8.38 13.27 -6.92
C LYS A 142 -9.40 13.77 -5.89
N ASP A 143 -10.57 13.14 -5.83
CA ASP A 143 -11.61 13.44 -4.85
C ASP A 143 -11.13 13.10 -3.44
N ALA A 144 -10.42 11.98 -3.24
CA ALA A 144 -9.78 11.66 -1.97
C ALA A 144 -8.80 12.76 -1.51
N GLY A 145 -8.02 13.34 -2.44
CA GLY A 145 -7.16 14.49 -2.16
C GLY A 145 -7.96 15.73 -1.76
N THR A 146 -9.05 16.01 -2.47
CA THR A 146 -9.95 17.13 -2.16
C THR A 146 -10.58 16.98 -0.77
N ILE A 147 -11.06 15.79 -0.42
CA ILE A 147 -11.61 15.46 0.91
C ILE A 147 -10.56 15.65 2.01
N ALA A 148 -9.29 15.36 1.72
CA ALA A 148 -8.15 15.60 2.63
C ALA A 148 -7.76 17.09 2.77
N GLY A 149 -8.45 18.01 2.09
CA GLY A 149 -8.12 19.43 2.06
C GLY A 149 -6.81 19.70 1.33
N ILE A 150 -6.55 18.96 0.25
CA ILE A 150 -5.40 19.10 -0.64
C ILE A 150 -5.90 19.55 -2.02
N ASN A 151 -5.31 20.62 -2.55
CA ASN A 151 -5.43 21.00 -3.94
C ASN A 151 -4.53 20.07 -4.79
N VAL A 152 -5.16 19.14 -5.49
CA VAL A 152 -4.46 18.17 -6.32
C VAL A 152 -4.08 18.83 -7.65
N LEU A 153 -2.83 19.31 -7.74
CA LEU A 153 -2.29 20.00 -8.91
C LEU A 153 -2.30 19.10 -10.15
N ARG A 154 -1.97 17.82 -9.96
CA ARG A 154 -1.95 16.82 -11.01
C ARG A 154 -2.04 15.41 -10.44
N ILE A 155 -2.72 14.53 -11.19
CA ILE A 155 -2.57 13.09 -11.06
C ILE A 155 -1.55 12.64 -12.11
N ILE A 156 -0.45 12.01 -11.68
CA ILE A 156 0.58 11.49 -12.59
C ILE A 156 0.69 9.98 -12.48
N ASN A 157 1.17 9.33 -13.52
CA ASN A 157 1.39 7.88 -13.48
C ASN A 157 2.61 7.56 -12.62
N GLU A 158 2.51 6.53 -11.79
CA GLU A 158 3.62 5.96 -11.00
C GLU A 158 4.88 5.69 -11.85
N PRO A 159 4.81 5.01 -13.01
CA PRO A 159 6.00 4.81 -13.84
C PRO A 159 6.57 6.12 -14.42
N THR A 160 5.74 7.11 -14.71
CA THR A 160 6.20 8.43 -15.15
C THR A 160 6.90 9.17 -14.01
N ALA A 161 6.35 9.11 -12.80
CA ALA A 161 6.97 9.68 -11.60
C ALA A 161 8.35 9.05 -11.32
N ALA A 162 8.46 7.73 -11.47
CA ALA A 162 9.72 7.02 -11.36
C ALA A 162 10.72 7.49 -12.44
N ALA A 163 10.31 7.59 -13.70
CA ALA A 163 11.19 8.05 -14.77
C ALA A 163 11.68 9.51 -14.56
N ILE A 164 10.83 10.40 -14.03
CA ILE A 164 11.21 11.76 -13.61
C ILE A 164 12.23 11.71 -12.47
N ALA A 165 12.03 10.84 -11.47
CA ALA A 165 12.95 10.73 -10.33
C ALA A 165 14.35 10.28 -10.75
N TYR A 166 14.46 9.42 -11.78
CA TYR A 166 15.75 9.03 -12.38
C TYR A 166 16.37 10.11 -13.28
N GLY A 167 15.69 11.24 -13.49
CA GLY A 167 16.17 12.33 -14.35
C GLY A 167 16.18 11.96 -15.84
N LEU A 168 15.34 11.01 -16.25
CA LEU A 168 15.28 10.55 -17.64
C LEU A 168 14.63 11.58 -18.58
N ASP A 169 13.94 12.57 -18.02
CA ASP A 169 13.48 13.80 -18.69
C ASP A 169 14.62 14.77 -19.01
N LYS A 170 15.73 14.73 -18.26
CA LYS A 170 16.81 15.70 -18.43
C LYS A 170 17.56 15.40 -19.74
N LYS A 171 17.75 16.45 -20.54
CA LYS A 171 18.37 16.46 -21.89
C LYS A 171 19.84 15.97 -21.97
N VAL A 172 20.37 15.33 -20.94
CA VAL A 172 21.82 15.26 -20.70
C VAL A 172 22.55 14.14 -21.46
N ALA A 173 21.88 13.12 -22.02
CA ALA A 173 22.63 11.94 -22.51
C ALA A 173 22.40 11.46 -23.96
N SER A 174 21.30 11.78 -24.64
CA SER A 174 21.13 11.39 -26.05
C SER A 174 20.09 12.24 -26.78
N ARG A 175 20.39 12.54 -28.05
CA ARG A 175 19.44 13.08 -29.03
C ARG A 175 18.54 11.93 -29.49
N GLY A 176 17.22 12.09 -29.37
CA GLY A 176 16.22 11.17 -29.91
C GLY A 176 15.37 10.45 -28.86
N GLU A 177 14.31 9.80 -29.35
CA GLU A 177 13.35 9.01 -28.58
C GLU A 177 14.05 7.91 -27.77
N ARG A 178 13.68 7.76 -26.49
CA ARG A 178 14.17 6.69 -25.61
C ARG A 178 13.02 5.83 -25.14
N ASN A 179 13.19 4.51 -25.27
CA ASN A 179 12.30 3.55 -24.64
C ASN A 179 12.83 3.18 -23.25
N VAL A 180 12.00 3.31 -22.23
CA VAL A 180 12.30 3.01 -20.83
C VAL A 180 11.33 1.97 -20.33
N LEU A 181 11.85 0.87 -19.77
CA LEU A 181 11.05 -0.11 -19.07
C LEU A 181 11.10 0.18 -17.57
N ILE A 182 9.94 0.40 -16.97
CA ILE A 182 9.76 0.50 -15.53
C ILE A 182 9.25 -0.84 -15.03
N PHE A 183 9.96 -1.42 -14.06
CA PHE A 183 9.59 -2.64 -13.35
C PHE A 183 9.30 -2.27 -11.89
N ASP A 184 8.03 -2.33 -11.50
CA ASP A 184 7.56 -2.00 -10.16
C ASP A 184 6.96 -3.23 -9.49
N LEU A 185 7.68 -3.81 -8.53
CA LEU A 185 7.24 -4.97 -7.75
C LEU A 185 7.09 -4.57 -6.28
N GLY A 186 5.84 -4.25 -5.92
CA GLY A 186 5.47 -3.76 -4.61
C GLY A 186 5.15 -4.86 -3.59
N GLY A 187 4.41 -4.47 -2.55
CA GLY A 187 3.98 -5.38 -1.49
C GLY A 187 2.94 -6.41 -1.94
N GLY A 188 2.03 -6.04 -2.85
CA GLY A 188 0.98 -6.93 -3.35
C GLY A 188 0.54 -6.64 -4.80
N THR A 189 1.29 -5.83 -5.52
CA THR A 189 1.07 -5.54 -6.95
C THR A 189 2.38 -5.58 -7.69
N PHE A 190 2.32 -6.06 -8.94
CA PHE A 190 3.43 -6.09 -9.87
C PHE A 190 3.01 -5.39 -11.17
N ASP A 191 3.74 -4.35 -11.55
CA ASP A 191 3.47 -3.55 -12.73
C ASP A 191 4.73 -3.38 -13.59
N VAL A 192 4.59 -3.59 -14.88
CA VAL A 192 5.61 -3.32 -15.89
C VAL A 192 5.04 -2.31 -16.88
N SER A 193 5.75 -1.21 -17.09
CA SER A 193 5.37 -0.18 -18.07
C SER A 193 6.51 0.12 -19.01
N ILE A 194 6.23 0.16 -20.31
CA ILE A 194 7.16 0.69 -21.32
C ILE A 194 6.75 2.13 -21.61
N LEU A 195 7.67 3.06 -21.38
CA LEU A 195 7.54 4.47 -21.68
C LEU A 195 8.39 4.81 -22.89
N SER A 196 7.87 5.66 -23.78
CA SER A 196 8.70 6.44 -24.68
C SER A 196 8.89 7.84 -24.09
N ILE A 197 10.13 8.32 -24.14
CA ILE A 197 10.51 9.66 -23.69
C ILE A 197 11.14 10.38 -24.87
N ASP A 198 10.53 11.47 -25.30
CA ASP A 198 11.05 12.36 -26.34
C ASP A 198 10.87 13.83 -25.94
N ASP A 199 11.96 14.58 -25.94
CA ASP A 199 12.04 15.99 -25.51
C ASP A 199 11.27 16.34 -24.21
N GLY A 200 11.29 15.44 -23.22
CA GLY A 200 10.60 15.60 -21.94
C GLY A 200 9.10 15.26 -21.96
N VAL A 201 8.57 14.84 -23.11
CA VAL A 201 7.24 14.24 -23.24
C VAL A 201 7.33 12.76 -22.88
N PHE A 202 6.46 12.33 -21.98
CA PHE A 202 6.35 10.93 -21.56
C PHE A 202 5.09 10.31 -22.15
N GLU A 203 5.26 9.24 -22.91
CA GLU A 203 4.16 8.46 -23.46
C GLU A 203 4.21 7.03 -22.93
N VAL A 204 3.12 6.56 -22.31
CA VAL A 204 3.00 5.15 -21.93
C VAL A 204 2.67 4.34 -23.19
N LYS A 205 3.60 3.51 -23.65
CA LYS A 205 3.41 2.66 -24.84
C LYS A 205 2.67 1.38 -24.51
N SER A 206 2.98 0.77 -23.37
CA SER A 206 2.28 -0.42 -22.88
C SER A 206 2.41 -0.57 -21.38
N THR A 207 1.44 -1.27 -20.79
CA THR A 207 1.45 -1.66 -19.37
C THR A 207 0.95 -3.10 -19.27
N ALA A 208 1.64 -3.91 -18.47
CA ALA A 208 1.28 -5.28 -18.13
C ALA A 208 1.67 -5.53 -16.66
N GLY A 209 1.20 -6.63 -16.08
CA GLY A 209 1.49 -6.90 -14.67
C GLY A 209 0.58 -7.95 -14.08
N ASP A 210 0.68 -8.09 -12.76
CA ASP A 210 -0.20 -8.91 -11.94
C ASP A 210 -0.63 -8.10 -10.72
N THR A 211 -1.93 -7.82 -10.64
CA THR A 211 -2.49 -7.03 -9.54
C THR A 211 -2.50 -7.80 -8.22
N HIS A 212 -2.13 -9.07 -8.17
CA HIS A 212 -2.18 -9.94 -7.00
C HIS A 212 -0.86 -10.64 -6.72
N LEU A 213 0.25 -10.06 -7.18
CA LEU A 213 1.60 -10.55 -6.95
C LEU A 213 2.45 -9.49 -6.25
N GLY A 214 3.12 -9.86 -5.17
CA GLY A 214 4.11 -8.98 -4.55
C GLY A 214 4.88 -9.59 -3.38
N GLY A 215 5.50 -8.71 -2.60
CA GLY A 215 6.28 -9.04 -1.42
C GLY A 215 5.56 -9.95 -0.41
N GLU A 216 4.25 -9.84 -0.27
CA GLU A 216 3.43 -10.65 0.63
C GLU A 216 3.33 -12.11 0.20
N ASP A 217 3.39 -12.40 -1.10
CA ASP A 217 3.42 -13.77 -1.61
C ASP A 217 4.72 -14.47 -1.25
N PHE A 218 5.83 -13.74 -1.30
CA PHE A 218 7.13 -14.26 -0.87
C PHE A 218 7.12 -14.55 0.64
N ASP A 219 6.50 -13.68 1.44
CA ASP A 219 6.29 -13.92 2.87
C ASP A 219 5.42 -15.16 3.09
N ASN A 220 4.33 -15.31 2.33
CA ASN A 220 3.45 -16.48 2.38
C ASN A 220 4.19 -17.79 2.09
N ARG A 221 5.07 -17.82 1.09
CA ARG A 221 5.87 -19.00 0.77
C ARG A 221 6.80 -19.38 1.92
N MET A 222 7.45 -18.39 2.55
CA MET A 222 8.32 -18.60 3.70
C MET A 222 7.54 -19.06 4.94
N VAL A 223 6.37 -18.46 5.21
CA VAL A 223 5.46 -18.89 6.28
C VAL A 223 5.04 -20.35 6.07
N ASN A 224 4.61 -20.72 4.87
CA ASN A 224 4.19 -22.08 4.58
C ASN A 224 5.33 -23.10 4.76
N HIS A 225 6.55 -22.73 4.37
CA HIS A 225 7.74 -23.53 4.63
C HIS A 225 7.94 -23.78 6.12
N PHE A 226 7.94 -22.72 6.95
CA PHE A 226 8.13 -22.86 8.39
C PHE A 226 6.96 -23.53 9.10
N VAL A 227 5.72 -23.37 8.62
CA VAL A 227 4.58 -24.14 9.13
C VAL A 227 4.80 -25.64 8.92
N GLN A 228 5.23 -26.04 7.73
CA GLN A 228 5.55 -27.44 7.44
C GLN A 228 6.75 -27.93 8.26
N GLU A 229 7.78 -27.10 8.43
CA GLU A 229 8.95 -27.44 9.23
C GLU A 229 8.61 -27.61 10.71
N PHE A 230 7.79 -26.71 11.27
CA PHE A 230 7.31 -26.78 12.65
C PHE A 230 6.49 -28.06 12.87
N GLN A 231 5.59 -28.38 11.93
CA GLN A 231 4.82 -29.63 11.95
C GLN A 231 5.73 -30.86 11.86
N ARG A 232 6.78 -30.82 11.03
CA ARG A 232 7.77 -31.91 10.90
C ARG A 232 8.55 -32.12 12.20
N LYS A 233 9.05 -31.03 12.81
CA LYS A 233 9.94 -31.02 13.98
C LYS A 233 9.20 -31.31 15.28
N TYR A 234 8.03 -30.71 15.48
CA TYR A 234 7.30 -30.75 16.75
C TYR A 234 5.97 -31.51 16.69
N LYS A 235 5.58 -32.04 15.52
CA LYS A 235 4.33 -32.79 15.31
C LYS A 235 3.05 -32.02 15.66
N LYS A 236 3.11 -30.69 15.57
CA LYS A 236 1.99 -29.78 15.85
C LYS A 236 1.69 -28.89 14.66
N ASP A 237 0.41 -28.66 14.38
CA ASP A 237 -0.03 -27.78 13.30
C ASP A 237 -0.49 -26.42 13.85
N LEU A 238 0.33 -25.40 13.64
CA LEU A 238 0.05 -24.04 14.12
C LEU A 238 -0.95 -23.27 13.25
N ARG A 239 -1.43 -23.84 12.12
CA ARG A 239 -2.39 -23.19 11.22
C ARG A 239 -3.71 -22.82 11.89
N SER A 240 -4.10 -23.58 12.92
CA SER A 240 -5.31 -23.32 13.71
C SER A 240 -5.19 -22.05 14.56
N ASN A 241 -3.96 -21.60 14.86
CA ASN A 241 -3.70 -20.45 15.73
C ASN A 241 -3.31 -19.22 14.91
N LYS A 242 -4.31 -18.36 14.67
CA LYS A 242 -4.15 -17.09 13.94
C LYS A 242 -3.05 -16.19 14.52
N ARG A 243 -2.88 -16.17 15.85
CA ARG A 243 -1.84 -15.38 16.52
C ARG A 243 -0.45 -15.93 16.20
N ALA A 244 -0.26 -17.25 16.27
CA ALA A 244 0.99 -17.90 15.92
C ALA A 244 1.38 -17.64 14.46
N LEU A 245 0.45 -17.86 13.52
CA LEU A 245 0.67 -17.58 12.09
C LEU A 245 1.09 -16.13 11.82
N ARG A 246 0.50 -15.16 12.52
CA ARG A 246 0.89 -13.74 12.37
C ARG A 246 2.30 -13.49 12.87
N ARG A 247 2.66 -13.98 14.07
CA ARG A 247 4.01 -13.81 14.62
C ARG A 247 5.05 -14.40 13.68
N LEU A 248 4.76 -15.59 13.13
CA LEU A 248 5.59 -16.23 12.11
C LEU A 248 5.71 -15.37 10.85
N ARG A 249 4.60 -14.84 10.33
CA ARG A 249 4.61 -13.94 9.16
C ARG A 249 5.45 -12.69 9.39
N THR A 250 5.32 -12.03 10.54
CA THR A 250 6.14 -10.85 10.88
C THR A 250 7.63 -11.20 10.90
N ALA A 251 7.98 -12.36 11.46
CA ALA A 251 9.38 -12.82 11.46
C ALA A 251 9.85 -13.18 10.03
N CYS A 252 9.00 -13.78 9.20
CA CYS A 252 9.31 -14.08 7.79
C CYS A 252 9.53 -12.80 6.97
N GLU A 253 8.71 -11.76 7.14
CA GLU A 253 8.89 -10.46 6.47
C GLU A 253 10.25 -9.84 6.84
N ARG A 254 10.63 -9.91 8.13
CA ARG A 254 11.94 -9.45 8.61
C ARG A 254 13.10 -10.28 8.04
N ALA A 255 12.93 -11.60 7.99
CA ALA A 255 13.92 -12.51 7.40
C ALA A 255 14.09 -12.23 5.90
N LYS A 256 12.99 -12.10 5.14
CA LYS A 256 13.00 -11.71 3.72
C LYS A 256 13.80 -10.42 3.47
N ARG A 257 13.56 -9.37 4.28
CA ARG A 257 14.30 -8.11 4.20
C ARG A 257 15.80 -8.30 4.46
N THR A 258 16.15 -9.11 5.45
CA THR A 258 17.55 -9.43 5.76
C THR A 258 18.23 -10.15 4.59
N LEU A 259 17.53 -11.12 4.00
CA LEU A 259 17.99 -11.91 2.86
C LEU A 259 18.18 -11.09 1.56
N SER A 260 17.67 -9.86 1.48
CA SER A 260 17.98 -8.96 0.36
C SER A 260 19.44 -8.44 0.39
N SER A 261 20.15 -8.60 1.51
CA SER A 261 21.53 -8.11 1.68
C SER A 261 22.48 -9.13 2.32
N SER A 262 21.96 -10.30 2.70
CA SER A 262 22.70 -11.36 3.39
C SER A 262 22.30 -12.73 2.83
N THR A 263 23.20 -13.70 2.86
CA THR A 263 22.93 -15.06 2.36
C THR A 263 22.15 -15.94 3.34
N GLN A 264 21.97 -15.48 4.58
CA GLN A 264 21.25 -16.19 5.65
C GLN A 264 20.50 -15.21 6.56
N ALA A 265 19.43 -15.69 7.21
CA ALA A 265 18.67 -14.95 8.21
C ALA A 265 18.11 -15.91 9.28
N SER A 266 18.12 -15.48 10.55
CA SER A 266 17.53 -16.23 11.66
C SER A 266 16.06 -15.85 11.87
N VAL A 267 15.23 -16.84 12.21
CA VAL A 267 13.83 -16.67 12.63
C VAL A 267 13.72 -17.20 14.04
N GLU A 268 13.55 -16.30 15.01
CA GLU A 268 13.50 -16.60 16.44
C GLU A 268 12.18 -16.03 17.01
N ILE A 269 11.35 -16.89 17.59
CA ILE A 269 10.01 -16.51 18.06
C ILE A 269 9.64 -17.26 19.35
N ASP A 270 9.81 -16.62 20.50
CA ASP A 270 9.52 -17.25 21.79
C ASP A 270 8.06 -17.70 21.93
N SER A 271 7.83 -18.93 22.38
CA SER A 271 6.48 -19.48 22.62
C SER A 271 5.54 -19.26 21.44
N LEU A 272 6.00 -19.57 20.22
CA LEU A 272 5.24 -19.45 18.99
C LEU A 272 3.91 -20.20 19.07
N PHE A 273 3.93 -21.47 19.51
CA PHE A 273 2.74 -22.32 19.59
C PHE A 273 2.85 -23.34 20.73
N GLU A 274 1.86 -23.36 21.63
CA GLU A 274 1.80 -24.28 22.78
C GLU A 274 3.10 -24.32 23.62
N GLY A 275 3.69 -23.15 23.87
CA GLY A 275 4.91 -22.99 24.67
C GLY A 275 6.20 -23.41 23.96
N ILE A 276 6.13 -23.75 22.67
CA ILE A 276 7.30 -24.10 21.85
C ILE A 276 7.79 -22.86 21.13
N ASP A 277 9.10 -22.61 21.22
CA ASP A 277 9.84 -21.62 20.45
C ASP A 277 10.03 -22.04 18.97
#